data_AF-A0A958U3D0-F1
#
_entry.id   AF-A0A958U3D0-F1
#
_cell.length_a   1.000
_cell.length_b   1.000
_cell.length_c   1.000
_cell.angle_alpha   90.00
_cell.angle_beta   90.00
_cell.angle_gamma   90.00
#
_symmetry.space_group_name_H-M   'P 1'
#
loop_
_entity.id
_entity.type
_entity.pdbx_description
1 polymer ?
#
loop_
_entity_poly.entity_id
_entity_poly.type
_entity_poly.pdbx_seq_one_letter_code
_entity_poly.pdbx_strand_id
1 'polypeptide(L)'
;MKILDRYILTTYLKTFASVFIILMFIFVLQTIWLYISELAGKDLEFWIILKFLWFVSPRLVPLVLPLTILVTSLMVFGSFAEKYEFAAMKSTGISLQRAMRSVMVFIG
;
A
#
# COMPACT_ATOMS: atom_id res chain seq x y z
N MET A 1 -2.29 -8.57 25.38
CA MET A 1 -1.30 -8.17 24.36
C MET A 1 -1.36 -6.67 24.15
N LYS A 2 -0.32 -5.96 24.60
CA LYS A 2 0.32 -4.83 23.91
C LYS A 2 -0.61 -3.86 23.17
N ILE A 3 -1.20 -2.91 23.90
CA ILE A 3 -1.98 -1.78 23.35
C ILE A 3 -1.18 -1.08 22.22
N LEU A 4 0.15 -1.01 22.39
CA LEU A 4 1.09 -0.49 21.40
C LEU A 4 1.10 -1.29 20.09
N ASP A 5 1.19 -2.63 20.13
CA ASP A 5 1.20 -3.46 18.92
C ASP A 5 -0.13 -3.34 18.16
N ARG A 6 -1.26 -3.28 18.88
CA ARG A 6 -2.58 -3.05 18.28
C ARG A 6 -2.67 -1.67 17.63
N TYR A 7 -2.14 -0.65 18.29
CA TYR A 7 -2.09 0.72 17.75
C TYR A 7 -1.24 0.76 16.48
N ILE A 8 -0.02 0.23 16.50
CA ILE A 8 0.87 0.16 15.34
C ILE A 8 0.19 -0.59 14.18
N LEU A 9 -0.39 -1.76 14.45
CA LEU A 9 -1.06 -2.56 13.42
C LEU A 9 -2.29 -1.87 12.84
N THR A 10 -3.12 -1.23 13.66
CA THR A 10 -4.32 -0.52 13.20
C THR A 10 -3.93 0.70 12.35
N THR A 11 -2.91 1.45 12.77
CA THR A 11 -2.37 2.58 11.99
C THR A 11 -1.76 2.10 10.69
N TYR A 12 -0.99 1.00 10.72
CA TYR A 12 -0.42 0.40 9.53
C TYR A 12 -1.48 -0.04 8.53
N LEU A 13 -2.51 -0.78 8.96
CA LEU A 13 -3.59 -1.25 8.09
C LEU A 13 -4.39 -0.10 7.46
N LYS A 14 -4.68 0.95 8.22
CA LYS A 14 -5.36 2.13 7.71
C LYS A 14 -4.55 2.83 6.63
N THR A 15 -3.25 3.07 6.88
CA THR A 15 -2.36 3.68 5.90
C THR A 15 -2.15 2.76 4.70
N PHE A 16 -2.00 1.45 4.92
CA PHE A 16 -1.84 0.44 3.88
C PHE A 16 -2.99 0.47 2.89
N ALA A 17 -4.24 0.40 3.38
CA ALA A 17 -5.41 0.42 2.53
C ALA A 17 -5.48 1.70 1.68
N SER A 18 -5.22 2.85 2.28
CA SER A 18 -5.20 4.15 1.56
C SER A 18 -4.13 4.18 0.47
N VAL A 19 -2.89 3.81 0.80
CA VAL A 19 -1.78 3.79 -0.14
C VAL A 19 -1.99 2.74 -1.24
N PHE A 20 -2.55 1.58 -0.90
CA PHE A 20 -2.88 0.52 -1.86
C PHE A 20 -3.87 1.00 -2.90
N ILE A 21 -4.97 1.64 -2.46
CA ILE A 21 -6.00 2.17 -3.36
C ILE A 21 -5.42 3.23 -4.29
N ILE A 22 -4.61 4.15 -3.75
CA ILE A 22 -3.97 5.22 -4.54
C ILE A 22 -3.02 4.61 -5.58
N LEU A 23 -2.15 3.68 -5.18
CA LEU A 23 -1.21 3.05 -6.10
C LEU A 23 -1.92 2.18 -7.15
N MET A 24 -2.93 1.40 -6.76
CA MET A 24 -3.74 0.64 -7.71
C MET A 24 -4.39 1.57 -8.74
N PHE A 25 -4.92 2.71 -8.31
CA PHE A 25 -5.50 3.70 -9.22
C PHE A 25 -4.47 4.27 -10.20
N ILE A 26 -3.28 4.65 -9.70
CA ILE A 26 -2.17 5.12 -10.54
C ILE A 26 -1.77 4.07 -11.58
N PHE A 27 -1.61 2.81 -11.18
CA PHE A 27 -1.23 1.72 -12.08
C PHE A 27 -2.33 1.39 -13.11
N VAL A 28 -3.60 1.56 -12.76
CA VAL A 28 -4.71 1.43 -13.72
C VAL A 28 -4.65 2.53 -14.78
N LEU A 29 -4.43 3.79 -14.39
CA LEU A 29 -4.24 4.89 -15.34
C LEU A 29 -2.99 4.69 -16.22
N GLN A 30 -1.90 4.21 -15.62
CA GLN A 30 -0.69 3.85 -16.36
C GLN A 30 -0.96 2.73 -17.38
N THR A 31 -1.79 1.75 -17.02
CA THR A 31 -2.21 0.68 -17.94
C THR A 31 -3.01 1.25 -19.11
N ILE A 32 -3.96 2.15 -18.86
CA ILE A 32 -4.72 2.82 -19.93
C ILE A 32 -3.77 3.55 -20.88
N TRP A 33 -2.79 4.27 -20.34
CA TRP A 33 -1.79 4.97 -21.14
C TRP A 33 -0.93 4.02 -21.99
N LEU A 34 -0.48 2.89 -21.42
CA LEU A 34 0.35 1.92 -22.12
C LEU A 34 -0.39 1.24 -23.28
N TYR A 35 -1.66 0.89 -23.07
CA TYR A 35 -2.49 0.20 -24.05
C TYR A 35 -3.27 1.15 -24.96
N ILE A 36 -3.11 2.49 -24.82
CA ILE A 36 -3.90 3.45 -25.60
C ILE A 36 -3.71 3.28 -27.10
N SER A 37 -2.48 2.96 -27.54
CA SER A 37 -2.17 2.73 -28.95
C SER A 37 -2.74 1.41 -29.49
N GLU A 38 -2.97 0.41 -28.63
CA GLU A 38 -3.57 -0.87 -29.00
C GLU A 38 -5.11 -0.84 -28.97
N LEU A 39 -5.66 0.08 -28.19
CA LEU A 39 -7.09 0.36 -28.06
C LEU A 39 -7.57 1.39 -29.10
N ALA A 40 -6.71 2.34 -29.48
CA ALA A 40 -7.01 3.36 -30.47
C ALA A 40 -7.15 2.76 -31.88
N GLY A 41 -8.28 3.02 -32.53
CA GLY A 41 -8.56 2.55 -33.89
C GLY A 41 -9.26 1.19 -33.98
N LYS A 42 -9.58 0.57 -32.84
CA LYS A 42 -10.56 -0.53 -32.78
C LYS A 42 -11.87 0.10 -32.31
N ASP A 43 -12.97 -0.07 -33.05
CA ASP A 43 -14.33 0.39 -32.69
C ASP A 43 -14.84 -0.31 -31.41
N LEU A 44 -14.18 -0.04 -30.29
CA LEU A 44 -14.39 -0.68 -29.01
C LEU A 44 -15.44 0.10 -28.24
N GLU A 45 -16.51 -0.59 -27.90
CA GLU A 45 -17.51 -0.09 -27.00
C GLU A 45 -16.90 0.16 -25.60
N PHE A 46 -17.31 1.22 -24.92
CA PHE A 46 -16.81 1.58 -23.57
C PHE A 46 -16.92 0.41 -22.57
N TRP A 47 -17.94 -0.44 -22.73
CA TRP A 47 -18.13 -1.64 -21.91
C TRP A 47 -16.99 -2.66 -22.06
N ILE A 48 -16.43 -2.79 -23.27
CA ILE A 48 -15.32 -3.72 -23.54
C ILE A 48 -14.04 -3.20 -22.89
N ILE A 49 -13.82 -1.89 -22.89
CA ILE A 49 -12.68 -1.24 -22.21
C ILE A 49 -12.75 -1.50 -20.70
N LEU A 50 -13.94 -1.38 -20.09
CA LEU A 50 -14.11 -1.63 -18.66
C LEU A 50 -13.83 -3.10 -18.30
N LYS A 51 -14.31 -4.05 -19.12
CA LYS A 51 -13.97 -5.48 -18.97
C LYS A 51 -12.47 -5.73 -19.10
N PHE A 52 -11.81 -5.11 -20.08
CA PHE A 52 -10.36 -5.23 -20.25
C PHE A 52 -9.61 -4.75 -19.01
N LEU A 53 -9.95 -3.58 -18.48
CA LEU A 53 -9.34 -3.06 -17.25
C LEU A 53 -9.58 -3.98 -16.05
N TRP A 54 -10.78 -4.54 -15.94
CA TRP A 54 -11.09 -5.51 -14.89
C TRP A 54 -10.22 -6.76 -15.00
N PHE A 55 -10.00 -7.30 -16.21
CA PHE A 55 -9.14 -8.47 -16.43
C PHE A 55 -7.65 -8.19 -16.21
N VAL A 56 -7.19 -6.97 -16.49
CA VAL A 56 -5.79 -6.59 -16.27
C VAL A 56 -5.52 -6.25 -14.80
N SER A 57 -6.52 -5.77 -14.05
CA SER A 57 -6.35 -5.34 -12.66
C SER A 57 -5.69 -6.36 -11.72
N PRO A 58 -6.00 -7.68 -11.74
CA PRO A 58 -5.40 -8.66 -10.84
C PRO A 58 -3.92 -8.89 -11.17
N ARG A 59 -3.49 -8.65 -12.42
CA ARG A 59 -2.09 -8.74 -12.83
C ARG A 59 -1.23 -7.63 -12.21
N LEU A 60 -1.84 -6.49 -11.87
CA LEU A 60 -1.15 -5.36 -11.23
C LEU A 60 -0.92 -5.61 -9.74
N VAL A 61 -1.75 -6.43 -9.09
CA VAL A 61 -1.71 -6.66 -7.63
C VAL A 61 -0.34 -7.16 -7.15
N PRO A 62 0.32 -8.17 -7.76
CA PRO A 62 1.64 -8.62 -7.33
C PRO A 62 2.74 -7.56 -7.47
N LEU A 63 2.58 -6.58 -8.35
CA LEU A 63 3.52 -5.46 -8.53
C LEU A 63 3.25 -4.34 -7.53
N VAL A 64 1.98 -4.02 -7.29
CA VAL A 64 1.57 -2.92 -6.41
C VAL A 64 1.75 -3.29 -4.94
N LEU A 65 1.46 -4.53 -4.54
CA LEU A 65 1.59 -5.01 -3.16
C LEU A 65 2.96 -4.71 -2.51
N PRO A 66 4.12 -5.11 -3.07
CA PRO A 66 5.42 -4.83 -2.45
C PRO A 66 5.71 -3.33 -2.37
N LEU A 67 5.29 -2.54 -3.37
CA LEU A 67 5.42 -1.09 -3.36
C LEU A 67 4.59 -0.45 -2.24
N THR A 68 3.33 -0.88 -2.08
CA THR A 68 2.46 -0.42 -1.00
C THR A 68 3.06 -0.75 0.37
N ILE A 69 3.60 -1.96 0.56
CA ILE A 69 4.22 -2.37 1.83
C ILE A 69 5.37 -1.44 2.20
N LEU A 70 6.24 -1.11 1.23
CA LEU A 70 7.39 -0.23 1.44
C LEU A 70 6.94 1.19 1.80
N VAL A 71 6.06 1.80 0.98
CA VAL A 71 5.60 3.18 1.19
C VAL A 71 4.84 3.32 2.50
N THR A 72 3.97 2.35 2.82
CA THR A 72 3.22 2.34 4.08
C THR A 72 4.15 2.24 5.28
N SER A 73 5.16 1.36 5.22
CA SER A 73 6.13 1.22 6.32
C SER A 73 6.87 2.53 6.56
N LEU A 74 7.32 3.19 5.48
CA LEU A 74 7.98 4.49 5.56
C LEU A 74 7.07 5.55 6.19
N MET A 75 5.83 5.68 5.73
CA MET A 75 4.88 6.67 6.25
C MET A 75 4.55 6.44 7.73
N VAL A 76 4.30 5.20 8.13
CA VAL A 76 3.92 4.87 9.51
C VAL A 76 5.09 5.12 10.46
N PHE A 77 6.28 4.59 10.16
CA PHE A 77 7.46 4.80 11.02
C PHE A 77 7.95 6.25 10.97
N GLY A 78 7.84 6.93 9.82
CA GLY A 78 8.10 8.36 9.69
C GLY A 78 7.17 9.20 10.58
N SER A 79 5.87 8.91 10.56
CA SER A 79 4.90 9.62 11.40
C SER A 79 5.13 9.42 12.90
N PHE A 80 5.59 8.23 13.32
CA PHE A 80 5.97 7.99 14.72
C PHE A 80 7.23 8.75 15.11
N ALA A 81 8.17 8.95 14.18
CA ALA A 81 9.36 9.75 14.43
C ALA A 81 9.01 11.25 14.55
N GLU A 82 8.18 11.78 13.66
CA GLU A 82 7.73 13.18 13.67
C GLU A 82 6.97 13.56 14.95
N LYS A 83 6.13 12.64 15.45
CA LYS A 83 5.34 12.86 16.67
C LYS A 83 6.11 12.56 17.96
N TYR A 84 7.40 12.25 17.89
CA TYR A 84 8.23 11.78 19.00
C TYR A 84 7.72 10.51 19.71
N GLU A 85 6.69 9.84 19.17
CA GLU A 85 6.19 8.56 19.69
C GLU A 85 7.29 7.50 19.61
N PHE A 86 8.09 7.52 18.56
CA PHE A 86 9.23 6.63 18.37
C PHE A 86 10.32 6.83 19.43
N ALA A 87 10.62 8.09 19.76
CA ALA A 87 11.59 8.44 20.79
C ALA A 87 11.09 8.01 22.18
N ALA A 88 9.79 8.18 22.47
CA ALA A 88 9.16 7.74 23.71
C ALA A 88 9.13 6.21 23.85
N MET A 89 8.91 5.46 22.77
CA MET A 89 9.00 4.00 22.76
C MET A 89 10.43 3.53 23.09
N LYS A 90 11.43 4.17 22.48
CA LYS A 90 12.85 3.88 22.75
C LYS A 90 13.25 4.20 24.19
N SER A 91 12.80 5.32 24.76
CA SER A 91 13.13 5.72 26.13
C SER A 91 12.47 4.84 27.21
N THR A 92 11.34 4.20 26.89
CA THR A 92 10.68 3.20 27.75
C THR A 92 11.25 1.78 27.59
N GLY A 93 12.34 1.61 26.84
CA GLY A 93 13.04 0.34 26.68
C GLY A 93 12.45 -0.58 25.60
N ILE A 94 11.51 -0.10 24.77
CA ILE A 94 10.95 -0.87 23.67
C ILE A 94 11.90 -0.80 22.47
N SER A 95 12.45 -1.95 22.08
CA SER A 95 13.32 -2.04 20.91
C SER A 95 12.56 -1.83 19.60
N LEU A 96 13.23 -1.21 18.63
CA LEU A 96 12.70 -0.99 17.27
C LEU A 96 12.23 -2.28 16.61
N GLN A 97 13.03 -3.34 16.74
CA GLN A 97 12.70 -4.67 16.20
C GLN A 97 11.38 -5.22 16.77
N ARG A 98 11.05 -4.92 18.02
CA ARG A 98 9.77 -5.34 18.62
C ARG A 98 8.58 -4.61 18.00
N ALA A 99 8.71 -3.31 17.73
CA ALA A 99 7.68 -2.53 17.04
C ALA A 99 7.49 -2.98 15.58
N MET A 100 8.59 -3.27 14.89
CA MET A 100 8.57 -3.78 13.51
C MET A 100 8.03 -5.21 13.40
N ARG A 101 8.17 -6.04 14.43
CA ARG A 101 7.65 -7.41 14.45
C ARG A 101 6.13 -7.47 14.21
N SER A 102 5.39 -6.49 14.72
CA SER A 102 3.94 -6.38 14.52
C SER A 102 3.58 -6.20 13.04
N VAL A 103 4.39 -5.45 12.30
CA VAL A 103 4.22 -5.22 10.87
C VAL A 103 4.69 -6.43 10.07
N MET A 104 5.79 -7.06 10.49
CA MET A 104 6.35 -8.25 9.82
C MET A 104 5.40 -9.45 9.87
N VAL A 105 4.62 -9.62 10.94
CA VAL A 105 3.56 -10.65 11.05
C VAL A 105 2.40 -10.40 10.07
N PHE A 106 2.19 -9.16 9.63
CA PHE A 106 1.19 -8.86 8.61
C PHE A 106 1.71 -9.09 7.18
N ILE A 107 3.03 -8.95 6.98
CA ILE A 107 3.69 -9.09 5.68
C ILE A 107 4.00 -10.56 5.34
N GLY A 108 4.36 -11.36 6.34
CA GLY A 108 4.68 -12.79 6.20
C GLY A 108 3.47 -13.69 6.33
#